data_AF-S3WWL6-F1
#
_entry.id   AF-S3WWL6-F1
#
_cell.length_a   1.000
_cell.length_b   1.000
_cell.length_c   1.000
_cell.angle_alpha   90.00
_cell.angle_beta   90.00
_cell.angle_gamma   90.00
#
_symmetry.space_group_name_H-M   'P 1'
#
loop_
_entity.id
_entity.type
_entity.pdbx_description
1 polymer ?
#
loop_
_entity_poly.entity_id
_entity_poly.type
_entity_poly.pdbx_seq_one_letter_code
_entity_poly.pdbx_strand_id
1 'polypeptide(L)'
;MLLVLGLIVLVAFIGIMVYNVIEVNQLHAVAIANRSAGFDNPRNMMLIGSGLGLAAGLLLGLGIATPSRGFKARYADARKAEAISDAEAQGFHGASVPESSVIQPNPEPPTPTA
;
A
#
# COMPACT_ATOMS: atom_id res chain seq x y z
N MET A 1 3.89 -3.82 1.56
CA MET A 1 3.88 -4.48 0.24
C MET A 1 3.41 -3.55 -0.87
N LEU A 2 2.18 -3.02 -0.82
CA LEU A 2 1.65 -2.11 -1.85
C LEU A 2 2.54 -0.89 -2.12
N LEU A 3 3.08 -0.27 -1.06
CA LEU A 3 3.99 0.88 -1.18
C LEU A 3 5.27 0.55 -1.97
N VAL A 4 5.89 -0.60 -1.70
CA VAL A 4 7.10 -1.06 -2.40
C VAL A 4 6.77 -1.37 -3.86
N LEU A 5 5.62 -2.00 -4.11
CA LEU A 5 5.16 -2.33 -5.45
C LEU A 5 4.85 -1.06 -6.26
N GLY A 6 4.19 -0.08 -5.64
CA GLY A 6 3.96 1.24 -6.23
C GLY A 6 5.27 1.98 -6.56
N LEU A 7 6.28 1.89 -5.70
CA LEU A 7 7.60 2.48 -5.96
C LEU A 7 8.29 1.85 -7.18
N ILE A 8 8.25 0.52 -7.31
CA ILE A 8 8.84 -0.20 -8.46
C ILE A 8 8.15 0.21 -9.77
N VAL A 9 6.81 0.26 -9.78
CA VAL A 9 6.04 0.67 -10.96
C VAL A 9 6.30 2.15 -11.29
N LEU A 10 6.51 3.00 -10.28
CA LEU A 10 6.88 4.40 -10.49
C LEU A 10 8.24 4.55 -11.18
N VAL A 11 9.25 3.78 -10.77
CA VAL A 11 10.57 3.80 -11.41
C VAL A 11 10.48 3.34 -12.87
N ALA A 12 9.73 2.28 -13.15
CA ALA A 12 9.48 1.83 -14.52
C ALA A 12 8.76 2.90 -15.37
N PHE A 13 7.76 3.58 -14.80
CA PHE A 13 7.06 4.68 -15.46
C PHE A 13 8.00 5.84 -15.83
N ILE A 14 8.88 6.24 -14.91
CA ILE A 14 9.86 7.30 -15.16
C ILE A 14 10.79 6.91 -16.31
N GLY A 15 11.28 5.66 -16.33
CA GLY A 15 12.13 5.16 -17.42
C GLY A 15 11.45 5.25 -18.79
N ILE A 16 10.18 4.83 -18.89
CA ILE A 16 9.39 4.91 -20.13
C ILE A 16 9.15 6.38 -20.53
N MET A 17 8.90 7.27 -19.58
CA MET A 17 8.73 8.70 -19.87
C MET A 17 9.98 9.33 -20.45
N VAL A 18 11.16 9.04 -19.87
CA VAL A 18 12.43 9.55 -20.40
C VAL A 18 12.66 9.04 -21.84
N TYR A 19 12.40 7.75 -22.09
CA TYR A 19 12.51 7.18 -23.43
C TYR A 19 11.58 7.88 -24.44
N ASN A 20 10.30 8.07 -24.07
CA ASN A 20 9.33 8.76 -24.92
C ASN A 20 9.73 10.20 -25.24
N VAL A 21 10.31 10.93 -24.28
CA VAL A 21 10.80 12.30 -24.52
C VAL A 21 11.92 12.30 -25.56
N ILE A 22 12.83 11.33 -25.52
CA ILE A 22 13.91 11.21 -26.50
C ILE A 22 13.35 10.90 -27.89
N GLU A 23 12.47 9.90 -28.02
CA GLU A 23 11.84 9.54 -29.30
C GLU A 23 11.08 10.70 -29.92
N VAL A 24 10.24 11.38 -29.13
CA VAL A 24 9.45 12.52 -29.61
C VAL A 24 10.35 13.67 -30.06
N ASN A 25 11.44 13.93 -29.33
CA ASN A 25 12.36 15.00 -29.69
C ASN A 25 13.15 14.67 -30.98
N GLN A 26 13.51 13.40 -31.18
CA GLN A 26 14.11 12.93 -32.44
C GLN A 26 13.12 13.01 -33.60
N LEU A 27 11.87 12.59 -33.39
CA LEU A 27 10.80 12.72 -34.37
C LEU A 27 10.59 14.19 -34.79
N HIS A 28 10.60 15.13 -33.84
CA HIS A 28 10.50 16.56 -34.16
C HIS A 28 11.72 17.07 -34.95
N ALA A 29 12.93 16.72 -34.50
CA ALA A 29 14.16 17.15 -35.17
C ALA A 29 14.24 16.66 -36.62
N VAL A 30 13.82 15.42 -36.87
CA VAL A 30 13.88 14.83 -38.22
C VAL A 30 12.63 15.16 -39.05
N ALA A 31 11.44 15.36 -38.47
CA ALA A 31 10.27 15.83 -39.21
C ALA A 31 10.48 17.25 -39.80
N ILE A 32 11.27 18.08 -39.13
CA ILE A 32 11.71 19.39 -39.64
C ILE A 32 12.76 19.23 -40.76
N ALA A 33 13.62 18.22 -40.68
CA ALA A 33 14.75 18.04 -41.59
C ALA A 33 14.49 17.11 -42.80
N ASN A 34 13.59 16.13 -42.71
CA ASN A 34 13.35 15.09 -43.72
C ASN A 34 11.89 14.60 -43.67
N ARG A 35 11.04 15.12 -44.56
CA ARG A 35 9.61 14.75 -44.67
C ARG A 35 9.32 13.29 -45.09
N SER A 36 10.31 12.52 -45.52
CA SER A 36 10.11 11.16 -46.09
C SER A 36 10.71 10.02 -45.28
N ALA A 37 11.29 10.28 -44.11
CA ALA A 37 11.81 9.20 -43.26
C ALA A 37 10.64 8.48 -42.56
N GLY A 38 10.66 7.14 -42.57
CA GLY A 38 9.72 6.32 -41.83
C GLY A 38 10.09 6.31 -40.34
N PHE A 39 9.14 6.64 -39.48
CA PHE A 39 9.34 6.67 -38.03
C PHE A 39 8.41 5.71 -37.32
N ASP A 40 8.91 5.15 -36.24
CA ASP A 40 8.08 4.41 -35.29
C ASP A 40 7.13 5.38 -34.58
N ASN A 41 5.87 4.99 -34.45
CA ASN A 41 4.86 5.84 -33.85
C ASN A 41 4.89 5.70 -32.32
N PRO A 42 5.26 6.76 -31.56
CA PRO A 42 5.42 6.68 -30.10
C PRO A 42 4.09 6.53 -29.36
N ARG A 43 2.94 6.57 -30.07
CA ARG A 43 1.59 6.44 -29.49
C ARG A 43 1.45 5.21 -28.59
N ASN A 44 2.00 4.06 -29.00
CA ASN A 44 1.88 2.84 -28.20
C ASN A 44 2.64 2.95 -26.88
N MET A 45 3.86 3.50 -26.90
CA MET A 45 4.65 3.71 -25.67
C MET A 45 4.05 4.82 -24.78
N MET A 46 3.43 5.84 -25.36
CA MET A 46 2.66 6.83 -24.59
C MET A 46 1.49 6.18 -23.85
N LEU A 47 0.68 5.34 -24.52
CA LEU A 47 -0.45 4.65 -23.89
C LEU A 47 0.00 3.72 -22.76
N ILE A 48 1.08 2.97 -22.97
CA ILE A 48 1.68 2.11 -21.95
C ILE A 48 2.17 2.96 -20.77
N GLY A 49 2.88 4.05 -21.05
CA GLY A 49 3.34 5.00 -20.04
C GLY A 49 2.18 5.55 -19.21
N SER A 50 1.11 6.04 -19.85
CA SER A 50 -0.07 6.55 -19.15
C SER A 50 -0.71 5.51 -18.23
N GLY A 51 -0.85 4.26 -18.71
CA GLY A 51 -1.37 3.15 -17.91
C GLY A 51 -0.49 2.84 -16.69
N LEU A 52 0.83 2.77 -16.89
CA LEU A 52 1.79 2.55 -15.80
C LEU A 52 1.78 3.70 -14.78
N GLY A 53 1.70 4.95 -15.24
CA GLY A 53 1.66 6.12 -14.37
C GLY A 53 0.41 6.13 -13.49
N LEU A 54 -0.74 5.78 -14.07
CA LEU A 54 -2.00 5.66 -13.33
C LEU A 54 -1.92 4.53 -12.28
N ALA A 55 -1.41 3.37 -12.67
CA ALA A 55 -1.21 2.24 -11.76
C ALA A 55 -0.21 2.56 -10.64
N ALA A 56 0.91 3.22 -10.95
CA ALA A 56 1.90 3.65 -9.97
C ALA A 56 1.29 4.60 -8.94
N GLY A 57 0.61 5.65 -9.41
CA GLY A 57 -0.05 6.63 -8.55
C GLY A 57 -1.11 6.01 -7.65
N LEU A 58 -1.91 5.09 -8.20
CA LEU A 58 -2.95 4.39 -7.44
C LEU A 58 -2.33 3.47 -6.37
N LEU A 59 -1.31 2.68 -6.71
CA LEU A 59 -0.65 1.78 -5.76
C LEU A 59 0.09 2.52 -4.65
N LEU A 60 0.77 3.63 -4.98
CA LEU A 60 1.40 4.50 -3.99
C LEU A 60 0.37 5.17 -3.10
N GLY A 61 -0.69 5.73 -3.69
CA GLY A 61 -1.79 6.35 -2.95
C GLY A 61 -2.43 5.37 -1.98
N LEU A 62 -2.75 4.15 -2.42
CA LEU A 62 -3.30 3.11 -1.56
C LEU A 62 -2.31 2.69 -0.47
N GLY A 63 -1.02 2.54 -0.82
CA GLY A 63 0.03 2.15 0.11
C GLY A 63 0.28 3.18 1.20
N ILE A 64 0.10 4.47 0.92
CA ILE A 64 0.20 5.57 1.91
C ILE A 64 -1.09 5.69 2.72
N ALA A 65 -2.25 5.58 2.07
CA ALA A 65 -3.56 5.73 2.72
C ALA A 65 -3.92 4.53 3.61
N THR A 66 -3.39 3.34 3.32
CA THR A 66 -3.63 2.17 4.18
C THR A 66 -2.77 2.26 5.44
N PRO A 67 -3.39 2.16 6.62
CA PRO A 67 -2.63 2.19 7.86
C PRO A 67 -1.73 0.96 7.98
N SER A 68 -0.48 1.21 8.35
CA SER A 68 0.58 0.20 8.44
C SER A 68 0.36 -0.86 9.53
N ARG A 69 -0.47 -0.57 10.54
CA ARG A 69 -0.83 -1.53 11.60
C ARG A 69 -2.09 -2.30 11.22
N GLY A 70 -1.94 -3.61 11.03
CA GLY A 70 -3.05 -4.52 10.75
C GLY A 70 -4.12 -4.49 11.84
N PHE A 71 -5.35 -4.87 11.48
CA PHE A 71 -6.53 -4.85 12.36
C PHE A 71 -6.28 -5.56 13.70
N LYS A 72 -5.54 -6.67 13.70
CA LYS A 72 -5.19 -7.43 14.91
C LYS A 72 -4.29 -6.66 15.88
N ALA A 73 -3.33 -5.88 15.37
CA ALA A 73 -2.47 -5.04 16.20
C ALA A 73 -3.25 -3.86 16.80
N ARG A 74 -4.16 -3.27 16.01
CA ARG A 74 -5.07 -2.21 16.50
C ARG A 74 -6.06 -2.73 17.53
N TYR A 75 -6.58 -3.92 17.34
CA TYR A 75 -7.48 -4.56 18.29
C TYR A 75 -6.75 -4.90 19.60
N ALA A 76 -5.49 -5.34 19.52
CA ALA A 76 -4.65 -5.54 20.69
C ALA A 76 -4.33 -4.21 21.41
N ASP A 77 -4.05 -3.14 20.67
CA ASP A 77 -3.83 -1.80 21.23
C ASP A 77 -5.11 -1.26 21.90
N ALA A 78 -6.28 -1.47 21.30
CA ALA A 78 -7.58 -1.08 21.85
C ALA A 78 -7.94 -1.85 23.13
N ARG A 79 -7.75 -3.19 23.13
CA ARG A 79 -7.93 -4.03 24.33
C ARG A 79 -6.99 -3.64 25.47
N LYS A 80 -5.75 -3.24 25.15
CA LYS A 80 -4.81 -2.74 26.16
C LYS A 80 -5.25 -1.39 26.70
N ALA A 81 -5.76 -0.50 25.86
CA ALA A 81 -6.30 0.79 26.29
C ALA A 81 -7.54 0.63 27.20
N GLU A 82 -8.45 -0.30 26.86
CA GLU A 82 -9.61 -0.64 27.70
C GLU A 82 -9.19 -1.23 29.06
N ALA A 83 -8.22 -2.15 29.06
CA ALA A 83 -7.70 -2.72 30.31
C ALA A 83 -7.03 -1.67 31.22
N ILE A 84 -6.38 -0.66 30.62
CA ILE A 84 -5.79 0.46 31.36
C ILE A 84 -6.89 1.37 31.92
N SER A 85 -7.93 1.68 31.15
CA SER A 85 -9.04 2.51 31.64
C SER A 85 -9.84 1.81 32.73
N ASP A 86 -10.04 0.49 32.63
CA ASP A 86 -10.73 -0.30 33.65
C ASP A 86 -9.90 -0.40 34.94
N ALA A 87 -8.57 -0.54 34.82
CA ALA A 87 -7.67 -0.51 35.96
C ALA A 87 -7.66 0.86 36.66
N GLU A 88 -7.70 1.95 35.89
CA GLU A 88 -7.79 3.31 36.41
C GLU A 88 -9.14 3.58 37.09
N ALA A 89 -10.25 3.09 36.51
CA ALA A 89 -11.58 3.15 37.12
C ALA A 89 -11.68 2.35 38.43
N GLN A 90 -10.88 1.28 38.56
CA GLN A 90 -10.75 0.48 39.78
C GLN A 90 -9.73 1.07 40.79
N GLY A 91 -9.13 2.23 40.49
CA GLY A 91 -8.23 2.94 41.41
C GLY A 91 -6.77 2.45 41.38
N PHE A 92 -6.40 1.60 40.41
CA PHE A 92 -5.02 1.16 40.21
C PHE A 92 -4.25 2.20 39.38
N HIS A 93 -3.84 3.30 40.04
CA HIS A 93 -2.96 4.29 39.43
C HIS A 93 -1.52 3.72 39.28
N GLY A 94 -1.21 3.17 38.10
CA GLY A 94 0.17 2.85 37.70
C GLY A 94 0.68 1.44 38.03
N ALA A 95 -0.15 0.53 38.53
CA ALA A 95 0.21 -0.88 38.70
C ALA A 95 -0.32 -1.71 37.53
N SER A 96 0.57 -2.44 36.84
CA SER A 96 0.18 -3.39 35.79
C SER A 96 -0.77 -4.45 36.35
N VAL A 97 -1.96 -4.57 35.75
CA VAL A 97 -2.92 -5.62 36.10
C VAL A 97 -2.23 -6.98 35.93
N PRO A 98 -2.23 -7.86 36.96
CA PRO A 98 -1.67 -9.19 36.83
C PRO A 98 -2.40 -9.97 35.73
N GLU A 99 -1.63 -10.62 34.87
CA GLU A 99 -2.05 -11.33 33.65
C GLU A 99 -3.08 -12.47 33.90
N SER A 100 -3.36 -12.79 35.16
CA SER A 100 -4.26 -13.88 35.58
C SER A 100 -5.76 -13.56 35.50
N SER A 101 -6.18 -12.33 35.17
CA SER A 101 -7.61 -11.98 35.04
C SER A 101 -8.15 -12.08 33.61
N VAL A 102 -7.30 -12.44 32.62
CA VAL A 102 -7.78 -12.78 31.28
C VAL A 102 -8.49 -14.13 31.37
N ILE A 103 -9.80 -14.06 31.62
CA ILE A 103 -10.75 -15.16 31.59
C ILE A 103 -10.46 -15.98 30.33
N GLN A 104 -9.87 -17.18 30.51
CA GLN A 104 -9.85 -18.17 29.45
C GLN A 104 -11.30 -18.46 29.07
N PRO A 105 -11.67 -18.42 27.78
CA PRO A 105 -12.98 -18.89 27.37
C PRO A 105 -13.11 -20.34 27.83
N ASN A 106 -14.12 -20.58 28.68
CA ASN A 106 -14.45 -21.85 29.29
C ASN A 106 -14.40 -22.98 28.25
N PRO A 107 -13.61 -24.06 28.43
CA PRO A 107 -13.64 -25.19 27.50
C PRO A 107 -15.05 -25.79 27.49
N GLU A 108 -15.56 -25.99 26.28
CA GLU A 108 -16.90 -26.49 25.99
C GLU A 108 -17.20 -27.79 26.76
N PRO A 109 -18.39 -27.96 27.36
CA PRO A 109 -18.73 -29.20 28.05
C PRO A 109 -18.81 -30.37 27.06
N PRO A 110 -18.33 -31.57 27.43
CA PRO A 110 -18.31 -32.71 26.52
C PRO A 110 -19.72 -33.13 26.10
N THR A 111 -19.88 -33.32 24.80
CA THR A 111 -21.13 -33.75 24.16
C THR A 111 -21.50 -35.16 24.66
N PRO A 112 -22.72 -35.39 25.18
CA PRO A 112 -23.16 -36.73 25.54
C PRO A 112 -23.37 -37.55 24.26
N THR A 113 -22.58 -38.61 24.10
CA THR A 113 -22.80 -39.66 23.11
C THR A 113 -24.07 -40.43 23.47
N ALA A 114 -25.02 -40.44 22.55
CA ALA A 114 -26.15 -41.38 22.53
C ALA A 114 -25.83 -42.56 21.62
#